data_AF-A0A1F8QY06-F1
#
_entry.id   AF-A0A1F8QY06-F1
#
_cell.length_a   1.000
_cell.length_b   1.000
_cell.length_c   1.000
_cell.angle_alpha   90.00
_cell.angle_beta   90.00
_cell.angle_gamma   90.00
#
_symmetry.space_group_name_H-M   'P 1'
#
loop_
_entity.id
_entity.type
_entity.pdbx_description
1 polymer ?
#
loop_
_entity_poly.entity_id
_entity_poly.type
_entity_poly.pdbx_seq_one_letter_code
_entity_poly.pdbx_strand_id
1 'polypeptide(L)'
;MPPIALAILTAIENKEGIMDWGLIGERLLFVAAIVAFLLLFSIFRGRNPRKARAEMVRTLLSETRINLILVDTFHQQPKVRRFETTHWQLNKKKVDFLGKLMQEDLANAFGQAMDHNARLNAAKKSKSTEKVVPDLEGMKAPLVRIKRGLEDWLLANVGRIDESERPGMIDGLFGR
;
A
#
# COMPACT_ATOMS: atom_id res chain seq x y z
N MET A 1 -65.86 -13.18 -54.64
CA MET A 1 -64.54 -12.51 -54.57
C MET A 1 -64.10 -12.57 -53.10
N PRO A 2 -63.08 -13.36 -52.70
CA PRO A 2 -62.95 -13.71 -51.29
C PRO A 2 -62.30 -12.56 -50.50
N PRO A 3 -62.98 -12.02 -49.47
CA PRO A 3 -62.49 -10.95 -48.59
C PRO A 3 -61.43 -11.41 -47.57
N ILE A 4 -60.97 -12.65 -47.68
CA ILE A 4 -60.10 -13.32 -46.69
C ILE A 4 -58.62 -12.91 -46.89
N ALA A 5 -58.20 -12.64 -48.13
CA ALA A 5 -56.82 -12.25 -48.41
C ALA A 5 -56.47 -10.86 -47.85
N LEU A 6 -57.45 -9.94 -47.82
CA LEU A 6 -57.25 -8.59 -47.27
C LEU A 6 -57.17 -8.61 -45.74
N ALA A 7 -57.98 -9.46 -45.08
CA ALA A 7 -57.98 -9.60 -43.62
C ALA A 7 -56.67 -10.19 -43.08
N ILE A 8 -56.05 -11.12 -43.82
CA ILE A 8 -54.77 -11.74 -43.42
C ILE A 8 -53.60 -10.75 -43.59
N LEU A 9 -53.60 -9.92 -44.64
CA LEU A 9 -52.58 -8.88 -44.83
C LEU A 9 -52.67 -7.78 -43.76
N THR A 10 -53.87 -7.35 -43.37
CA THR A 10 -54.05 -6.36 -42.28
C THR A 10 -53.71 -6.90 -40.88
N ALA A 11 -53.77 -8.22 -40.68
CA ALA A 11 -53.42 -8.83 -39.39
C ALA A 11 -51.91 -9.06 -39.21
N ILE A 12 -51.15 -9.13 -40.31
CA ILE A 12 -49.70 -9.33 -40.28
C ILE A 12 -48.96 -7.99 -40.10
N GLU A 13 -49.50 -6.88 -40.62
CA GLU A 13 -48.89 -5.55 -40.52
C GLU A 13 -49.03 -4.91 -39.11
N ASN A 14 -49.95 -5.41 -38.28
CA ASN A 14 -50.24 -4.82 -36.96
C ASN A 14 -49.52 -5.52 -35.79
N LYS A 15 -48.48 -6.31 -36.08
CA LYS A 15 -47.73 -7.10 -35.09
C LYS A 15 -46.26 -6.71 -34.97
N GLU A 16 -45.86 -5.58 -35.55
CA GLU A 16 -44.65 -4.89 -35.13
C GLU A 16 -44.99 -4.14 -33.83
N GLY A 17 -44.82 -4.86 -32.73
CA GLY A 17 -44.97 -4.30 -31.40
C GLY A 17 -44.17 -3.00 -31.34
N ILE A 18 -44.87 -1.90 -31.13
CA ILE A 18 -44.32 -0.61 -30.76
C ILE A 18 -43.62 -0.86 -29.42
N MET A 19 -42.36 -1.29 -29.51
CA MET A 19 -41.47 -1.43 -28.39
C MET A 19 -41.38 -0.03 -27.82
N ASP A 20 -42.01 0.18 -26.67
CA ASP A 20 -42.23 1.50 -26.10
C ASP A 20 -40.88 2.02 -25.57
N TRP A 21 -40.07 2.56 -26.49
CA TRP A 21 -38.68 2.96 -26.28
C TRP A 21 -38.55 3.99 -25.15
N GLY A 22 -39.61 4.74 -24.86
CA GLY A 22 -39.69 5.65 -23.71
C GLY A 22 -39.67 4.90 -22.37
N LEU A 23 -40.49 3.86 -22.22
CA LEU A 23 -40.52 3.01 -21.02
C LEU A 23 -39.22 2.19 -20.84
N ILE A 24 -38.59 1.81 -21.95
CA ILE A 24 -37.29 1.12 -21.92
C ILE A 24 -36.18 2.09 -21.50
N GLY A 25 -36.14 3.31 -22.04
CA GLY A 25 -35.14 4.32 -21.69
C GLY A 25 -35.16 4.72 -20.22
N GLU A 26 -36.34 4.91 -19.64
CA GLU A 26 -36.50 5.28 -18.23
C GLU A 26 -36.02 4.18 -17.28
N ARG A 27 -36.35 2.91 -17.59
CA ARG A 27 -35.86 1.75 -16.82
C ARG A 27 -34.36 1.52 -17.00
N LEU A 28 -33.82 1.80 -18.18
CA LEU A 28 -32.40 1.63 -18.47
C LEU A 28 -31.56 2.67 -17.72
N LEU A 29 -32.05 3.91 -17.60
CA LEU A 29 -31.43 4.94 -16.75
C LEU A 29 -31.44 4.54 -15.27
N PHE A 30 -32.54 3.98 -14.77
CA PHE A 30 -32.63 3.51 -13.39
C PHE A 30 -31.66 2.35 -13.12
N VAL A 31 -31.57 1.37 -14.04
CA VAL A 31 -30.61 0.26 -13.96
C VAL A 31 -29.17 0.78 -14.04
N ALA A 32 -28.88 1.71 -14.96
CA ALA A 32 -27.56 2.31 -15.08
C ALA A 32 -27.16 3.07 -13.80
N ALA A 33 -28.09 3.80 -13.17
CA ALA A 33 -27.86 4.49 -11.91
C ALA A 33 -27.56 3.51 -10.76
N ILE A 34 -28.28 2.39 -10.68
CA ILE A 34 -28.01 1.33 -9.69
C ILE A 34 -26.63 0.71 -9.93
N VAL A 35 -26.28 0.39 -11.18
CA VAL A 35 -24.96 -0.16 -11.51
C VAL A 35 -23.85 0.83 -11.18
N ALA A 36 -24.01 2.11 -11.53
CA ALA A 36 -23.06 3.15 -11.17
C ALA A 36 -22.93 3.31 -9.65
N PHE A 37 -24.05 3.27 -8.91
CA PHE A 37 -24.05 3.33 -7.45
C PHE A 37 -23.35 2.12 -6.83
N LEU A 38 -23.58 0.90 -7.33
CA LEU A 38 -22.89 -0.31 -6.88
C LEU A 38 -21.40 -0.27 -7.17
N LEU A 39 -20.99 0.27 -8.32
CA LEU A 39 -19.58 0.46 -8.69
C LEU A 39 -18.90 1.48 -7.78
N LEU A 40 -19.53 2.65 -7.56
CA LEU A 40 -19.04 3.64 -6.60
C LEU A 40 -18.95 3.03 -5.20
N PHE A 41 -20.02 2.41 -4.73
CA PHE A 41 -20.09 1.82 -3.40
C PHE A 41 -19.04 0.73 -3.21
N SER A 42 -18.76 -0.09 -4.23
CA SER A 42 -17.67 -1.08 -4.21
C SER A 42 -16.29 -0.41 -4.01
N ILE A 43 -16.02 0.67 -4.72
CA ILE A 43 -14.76 1.45 -4.59
C ILE A 43 -14.64 2.09 -3.20
N PHE A 44 -15.75 2.59 -2.64
CA PHE A 44 -15.76 3.27 -1.34
C PHE A 44 -15.84 2.32 -0.13
N ARG A 45 -16.44 1.13 -0.27
CA ARG A 45 -16.66 0.17 0.83
C ARG A 45 -15.37 -0.50 1.35
N GLY A 46 -14.27 -0.44 0.60
CA GLY A 46 -13.01 -1.10 0.94
C GLY A 46 -12.02 -0.29 1.79
N ARG A 47 -12.17 1.03 1.96
CA ARG A 47 -11.14 1.88 2.57
C ARG A 47 -11.40 2.08 4.05
N ASN A 48 -11.20 1.04 4.86
CA ASN A 48 -11.21 1.23 6.32
C ASN A 48 -9.90 1.92 6.73
N PRO A 49 -9.92 3.23 7.08
CA PRO A 49 -8.69 4.00 7.33
C PRO A 49 -7.90 3.43 8.50
N ARG A 50 -8.57 2.77 9.46
CA ARG A 50 -7.89 2.09 10.58
C ARG A 50 -7.04 0.92 10.11
N LYS A 51 -7.56 0.09 9.19
CA LYS A 51 -6.81 -1.03 8.62
C LYS A 51 -5.62 -0.55 7.80
N ALA A 52 -5.81 0.48 6.98
CA ALA A 52 -4.74 1.08 6.19
C ALA A 52 -3.64 1.70 7.06
N ARG A 53 -4.01 2.40 8.15
CA ARG A 53 -3.04 2.93 9.12
C ARG A 53 -2.29 1.81 9.83
N ALA A 54 -2.98 0.76 10.28
CA ALA A 54 -2.35 -0.39 10.91
C ALA A 54 -1.37 -1.11 9.99
N GLU A 55 -1.72 -1.31 8.72
CA GLU A 55 -0.84 -1.88 7.71
C GLU A 55 0.40 -1.01 7.46
N MET A 56 0.22 0.31 7.41
CA MET A 56 1.32 1.26 7.30
C MET A 56 2.28 1.17 8.49
N VAL A 57 1.77 1.11 9.72
CA VAL A 57 2.62 0.97 10.91
C VAL A 57 3.34 -0.38 10.93
N ARG A 58 2.66 -1.46 10.55
CA ARG A 58 3.28 -2.81 10.44
C ARG A 58 4.41 -2.83 9.41
N THR A 59 4.21 -2.23 8.24
CA THR A 59 5.26 -2.16 7.21
C THR A 59 6.44 -1.31 7.65
N LEU A 60 6.20 -0.16 8.29
CA LEU A 60 7.28 0.66 8.87
C LEU A 60 8.03 -0.06 9.99
N LEU A 61 7.32 -0.83 10.83
CA LEU A 61 7.91 -1.62 11.90
C LEU A 61 8.79 -2.74 11.33
N SER A 62 8.34 -3.41 10.27
CA SER A 62 9.12 -4.43 9.56
C SER A 62 10.41 -3.83 8.96
N GLU A 63 10.33 -2.69 8.27
CA GLU A 63 11.54 -2.01 7.77
C GLU A 63 12.48 -1.59 8.90
N THR A 64 11.94 -1.07 10.01
CA THR A 64 12.74 -0.67 11.18
C THR A 64 13.48 -1.88 11.77
N ARG A 65 12.83 -3.05 11.87
CA ARG A 65 13.46 -4.30 12.35
C ARG A 65 14.57 -4.78 11.42
N ILE A 66 14.33 -4.76 10.10
CA ILE A 66 15.36 -5.11 9.11
C ILE A 66 16.56 -4.17 9.25
N ASN A 67 16.31 -2.86 9.37
CA ASN A 67 17.37 -1.87 9.52
C ASN A 67 18.14 -2.04 10.82
N LEU A 68 17.49 -2.40 11.93
CA LEU A 68 18.18 -2.76 13.18
C LEU A 68 19.12 -3.95 12.99
N ILE A 69 18.65 -5.02 12.34
CA ILE A 69 19.47 -6.20 12.06
C ILE A 69 20.66 -5.81 11.16
N LEU A 70 20.46 -4.93 10.18
CA LEU A 70 21.54 -4.43 9.33
C LEU A 70 22.59 -3.65 10.13
N VAL A 71 22.18 -2.83 11.10
CA VAL A 71 23.11 -2.14 12.01
C VAL A 71 23.86 -3.16 12.87
N ASP A 72 23.15 -4.10 13.50
CA ASP A 72 23.74 -5.08 14.41
C ASP A 72 24.71 -6.05 13.72
N THR A 73 24.44 -6.40 12.47
CA THR A 73 25.28 -7.34 11.70
C THR A 73 26.29 -6.62 10.80
N PHE A 74 26.35 -5.29 10.80
CA PHE A 74 27.14 -4.52 9.83
C PHE A 74 28.61 -4.96 9.77
N HIS A 75 29.27 -5.08 10.93
CA HIS A 75 30.68 -5.47 11.03
C HIS A 75 30.94 -6.92 10.63
N GLN A 76 29.90 -7.76 10.59
CA GLN A 76 29.98 -9.18 10.27
C GLN A 76 29.74 -9.46 8.79
N GLN A 77 29.24 -8.47 8.03
CA GLN A 77 28.90 -8.67 6.63
C GLN A 77 30.07 -8.34 5.70
N PRO A 78 30.40 -9.22 4.73
CA PRO A 78 31.48 -8.99 3.77
C PRO A 78 31.17 -7.87 2.76
N LYS A 79 29.91 -7.41 2.69
CA LYS A 79 29.46 -6.36 1.78
C LYS A 79 28.52 -5.41 2.50
N VAL A 80 28.76 -4.11 2.35
CA VAL A 80 27.87 -3.06 2.84
C VAL A 80 26.52 -3.14 2.10
N ARG A 81 25.45 -3.40 2.85
CA ARG A 81 24.06 -3.44 2.36
C ARG A 81 23.39 -2.08 2.49
N ARG A 82 22.33 -1.87 1.71
CA ARG A 82 21.46 -0.69 1.81
C ARG A 82 20.45 -0.90 2.93
N PHE A 83 20.05 0.17 3.58
CA PHE A 83 18.89 0.20 4.46
C PHE A 83 17.58 0.15 3.67
N GLU A 84 16.57 -0.50 4.24
CA GLU A 84 15.20 -0.50 3.73
C GLU A 84 14.53 0.83 4.06
N THR A 85 14.08 1.55 3.03
CA THR A 85 13.46 2.89 3.17
C THR A 85 12.24 3.06 2.27
N THR A 86 11.78 1.97 1.65
CA THR A 86 10.80 1.99 0.57
C THR A 86 9.43 2.42 1.07
N HIS A 87 8.92 1.75 2.11
CA HIS A 87 7.63 2.06 2.71
C HIS A 87 7.66 3.41 3.43
N TRP A 88 8.78 3.79 4.05
CA TRP A 88 8.94 5.15 4.55
C TRP A 88 8.75 6.19 3.44
N GLN A 89 9.44 6.07 2.31
CA GLN A 89 9.35 7.03 1.20
C GLN A 89 7.92 7.16 0.64
N LEU A 90 7.20 6.05 0.56
CA LEU A 90 5.81 6.01 0.09
C LEU A 90 4.82 6.63 1.09
N ASN A 91 5.12 6.53 2.39
CA ASN A 91 4.16 6.85 3.44
C ASN A 91 4.51 8.08 4.29
N LYS A 92 5.69 8.69 4.13
CA LYS A 92 6.13 9.85 4.94
C LYS A 92 5.15 11.04 4.99
N LYS A 93 4.28 11.18 3.99
CA LYS A 93 3.23 12.23 3.94
C LYS A 93 1.89 11.82 4.58
N LYS A 94 1.76 10.57 5.02
CA LYS A 94 0.51 9.94 5.48
C LYS A 94 0.60 9.41 6.91
N VAL A 95 1.68 9.73 7.63
CA VAL A 95 1.98 9.31 9.01
C VAL A 95 1.57 10.36 10.05
N ASP A 96 0.71 11.31 9.66
CA ASP A 96 0.18 12.37 10.51
C ASP A 96 -0.49 11.82 11.78
N PHE A 97 -1.14 10.66 11.66
CA PHE A 97 -1.82 9.96 12.74
C PHE A 97 -0.90 9.39 13.85
N LEU A 98 0.43 9.36 13.63
CA LEU A 98 1.40 8.88 14.63
C LEU A 98 1.78 9.95 15.67
N GLY A 99 1.31 11.18 15.50
CA GLY A 99 1.72 12.31 16.33
C GLY A 99 3.06 12.91 15.89
N LYS A 100 3.28 14.19 16.26
CA LYS A 100 4.40 14.99 15.73
C LYS A 100 5.76 14.44 16.13
N LEU A 101 5.93 14.06 17.40
CA LEU A 101 7.19 13.51 17.91
C LEU A 101 7.62 12.24 17.16
N MET A 102 6.68 11.32 16.91
CA MET A 102 6.96 10.09 16.16
C MET A 102 7.35 10.38 14.71
N GLN A 103 6.69 11.36 14.08
CA GLN A 103 7.02 11.78 12.73
C GLN A 103 8.43 12.35 12.63
N GLU A 104 8.83 13.18 13.60
CA GLU A 104 10.18 13.73 13.69
C GLU A 104 11.23 12.62 13.90
N ASP A 105 10.96 11.68 14.81
CA ASP A 105 11.83 10.53 15.04
C ASP A 105 11.99 9.67 13.77
N LEU A 106 10.87 9.31 13.13
CA LEU A 106 10.85 8.57 11.87
C LEU A 106 11.63 9.31 10.77
N ALA A 107 11.38 10.61 10.62
CA ALA A 107 12.06 11.43 9.62
C ALA A 107 13.58 11.49 9.86
N ASN A 108 14.01 11.62 11.11
CA ASN A 108 15.41 11.65 11.47
C ASN A 108 16.10 10.30 11.19
N ALA A 109 15.55 9.19 11.68
CA ALA A 109 16.22 7.89 11.52
C ALA A 109 16.21 7.40 10.06
N PHE A 110 15.07 7.51 9.37
CA PHE A 110 15.01 7.13 7.96
C PHE A 110 15.75 8.13 7.06
N GLY A 111 15.88 9.39 7.48
CA GLY A 111 16.76 10.38 6.84
C GLY A 111 18.22 9.91 6.85
N GLN A 112 18.74 9.53 8.03
CA GLN A 112 20.09 8.98 8.16
C GLN A 112 20.28 7.70 7.32
N ALA A 113 19.27 6.82 7.28
CA ALA A 113 19.27 5.61 6.45
C ALA A 113 19.33 5.93 4.95
N MET A 114 18.58 6.94 4.50
CA MET A 114 18.61 7.42 3.12
C MET A 114 19.96 8.05 2.76
N ASP A 115 20.56 8.83 3.66
CA ASP A 115 21.87 9.44 3.46
C ASP A 115 22.99 8.38 3.39
N HIS A 116 22.91 7.34 4.21
CA HIS A 116 23.77 6.17 4.09
C HIS A 116 23.62 5.51 2.71
N ASN A 117 22.38 5.25 2.27
CA ASN A 117 22.11 4.66 0.97
C ASN A 117 22.66 5.51 -0.18
N ALA A 118 22.56 6.83 -0.09
CA ALA A 118 23.10 7.77 -1.07
C ALA A 118 24.64 7.70 -1.13
N ARG A 119 25.31 7.71 0.04
CA ARG A 119 26.77 7.56 0.14
C ARG A 119 27.25 6.23 -0.43
N LEU A 120 26.55 5.13 -0.12
CA LEU A 120 26.86 3.82 -0.68
C LEU A 120 26.70 3.79 -2.20
N ASN A 121 25.66 4.44 -2.73
CA ASN A 121 25.46 4.54 -4.18
C ASN A 121 26.55 5.34 -4.88
N ALA A 122 27.00 6.44 -4.26
CA ALA A 122 28.11 7.23 -4.77
C ALA A 122 29.42 6.43 -4.77
N ALA A 123 29.73 5.71 -3.69
CA ALA A 123 30.93 4.88 -3.57
C ALA A 123 30.95 3.72 -4.59
N LYS A 124 29.80 3.08 -4.83
CA LYS A 124 29.67 2.05 -5.87
C LYS A 124 29.99 2.60 -7.27
N LYS A 125 29.56 3.84 -7.56
CA LYS A 125 29.86 4.49 -8.84
C LYS A 125 31.33 4.84 -9.00
N SER A 126 32.02 5.21 -7.92
CA SER A 126 33.44 5.59 -7.96
C SER A 126 34.42 4.41 -7.84
N LYS A 127 33.94 3.16 -7.80
CA LYS A 127 34.72 1.93 -7.51
C LYS A 127 35.55 1.98 -6.21
N SER A 128 35.34 3.00 -5.37
CA SER A 128 36.01 3.18 -4.08
C SER A 128 35.15 2.61 -2.97
N THR A 129 35.00 1.29 -2.97
CA THR A 129 34.20 0.56 -1.97
C THR A 129 34.81 0.64 -0.57
N GLU A 130 36.10 0.98 -0.45
CA GLU A 130 36.87 1.00 0.80
C GLU A 130 36.55 2.17 1.75
N LYS A 131 35.77 3.19 1.33
CA LYS A 131 35.61 4.44 2.09
C LYS A 131 34.22 4.71 2.68
N VAL A 132 33.30 3.76 2.65
CA VAL A 132 32.02 3.92 3.36
C VAL A 132 32.12 3.13 4.66
N VAL A 133 32.77 3.72 5.67
CA VAL A 133 32.60 3.34 7.08
C VAL A 133 31.57 4.30 7.64
N PRO A 134 30.27 3.92 7.66
CA PRO A 134 29.26 4.75 8.26
C PRO A 134 29.35 4.58 9.78
N ASP A 135 29.22 5.68 10.49
CA ASP A 135 28.85 5.62 11.91
C ASP A 135 27.41 5.12 12.00
N LEU A 136 27.28 3.80 12.21
CA LEU A 136 26.00 3.12 12.36
C LEU A 136 25.61 2.93 13.82
N GLU A 137 26.55 3.11 14.76
CA GLU A 137 26.25 3.06 16.19
C GLU A 137 25.25 4.15 16.58
N GLY A 138 25.40 5.34 15.99
CA GLY A 138 24.45 6.44 16.12
C GLY A 138 23.03 6.14 15.61
N MET A 139 22.86 5.15 14.73
CA MET A 139 21.54 4.78 14.17
C MET A 139 20.75 3.79 15.03
N LYS A 140 21.44 3.01 15.88
CA LYS A 140 20.79 1.96 16.68
C LYS A 140 19.77 2.54 17.65
N ALA A 141 20.15 3.55 18.43
CA ALA A 141 19.27 4.14 19.44
C ALA A 141 18.00 4.78 18.83
N PRO A 142 18.08 5.60 17.75
CA PRO A 142 16.90 6.09 17.04
C PRO A 142 15.98 4.98 16.52
N LEU A 143 16.55 3.93 15.91
CA LEU A 143 15.76 2.82 15.37
C LEU A 143 15.06 2.01 16.47
N VAL A 144 15.70 1.79 17.63
CA VAL A 144 15.06 1.13 18.79
C VAL A 144 13.91 1.97 19.33
N ARG A 145 14.09 3.30 19.41
CA ARG A 145 13.03 4.22 19.86
C ARG A 145 11.82 4.17 18.93
N ILE A 146 12.04 4.26 17.62
CA ILE A 146 10.98 4.14 16.61
C ILE A 146 10.29 2.79 16.69
N LYS A 147 11.05 1.69 16.78
CA LYS A 147 10.49 0.34 16.90
C LYS A 147 9.50 0.27 18.06
N ARG A 148 9.91 0.72 19.25
CA ARG A 148 9.06 0.74 20.44
C ARG A 148 7.82 1.60 20.21
N GLY A 149 8.01 2.80 19.66
CA GLY A 149 6.91 3.70 19.35
C GLY A 149 5.86 3.12 18.40
N LEU A 150 6.29 2.42 17.36
CA LEU A 150 5.40 1.75 16.40
C LEU A 150 4.70 0.53 17.05
N GLU A 151 5.40 -0.21 17.90
CA GLU A 151 4.85 -1.33 18.69
C GLU A 151 3.76 -0.83 19.66
N ASP A 152 4.04 0.23 20.41
CA ASP A 152 3.12 0.87 21.34
C ASP A 152 1.88 1.38 20.61
N TRP A 153 2.06 1.99 19.44
CA TRP A 153 0.95 2.44 18.62
C TRP A 153 0.06 1.26 18.15
N LEU A 154 0.66 0.15 17.73
CA LEU A 154 -0.08 -1.05 17.32
C LEU A 154 -0.84 -1.67 18.49
N LEU A 155 -0.23 -1.75 19.67
CA LEU A 155 -0.89 -2.24 20.88
C LEU A 155 -2.10 -1.37 21.22
N ALA A 156 -1.93 -0.04 21.24
CA ALA A 156 -2.99 0.89 21.61
C ALA A 156 -4.15 0.95 20.59
N ASN A 157 -3.89 0.74 19.29
CA ASN A 157 -4.90 0.94 18.25
C ASN A 157 -5.47 -0.36 17.66
N VAL A 158 -4.70 -1.46 17.73
CA VAL A 158 -5.03 -2.75 17.09
C VAL A 158 -5.15 -3.86 18.13
N GLY A 159 -4.58 -3.69 19.32
CA GLY A 159 -4.61 -4.68 20.40
C GLY A 159 -3.62 -5.84 20.24
N ARG A 160 -2.86 -5.88 19.15
CA ARG A 160 -1.83 -6.89 18.88
C ARG A 160 -0.73 -6.35 17.99
N ILE A 161 0.50 -6.69 18.34
CA ILE A 161 1.67 -6.56 17.48
C ILE A 161 1.69 -7.81 16.61
N ASP A 162 0.72 -8.00 15.71
CA ASP A 162 0.91 -9.05 14.71
C ASP A 162 2.14 -8.65 13.89
N GLU A 163 3.16 -9.48 14.00
CA GLU A 163 4.23 -9.59 13.02
C GLU A 163 3.54 -9.86 11.69
N SER A 164 3.68 -8.97 10.71
CA SER A 164 3.32 -9.37 9.37
C SER A 164 4.24 -10.54 9.03
N GLU A 165 3.73 -11.77 9.15
CA GLU A 165 4.26 -12.94 8.47
C GLU A 165 4.29 -12.56 6.99
N ARG A 166 5.41 -11.96 6.56
CA ARG A 166 5.81 -12.00 5.16
C ARG A 166 6.66 -13.25 5.07
N PRO A 167 6.14 -14.38 4.54
CA PRO A 167 6.99 -15.48 4.17
C PRO A 167 8.00 -14.96 3.14
N GLY A 168 9.30 -15.16 3.39
CA GLY A 168 10.28 -15.24 2.31
C GLY A 168 11.27 -14.08 2.08
N MET A 169 11.16 -12.91 2.72
CA MET A 169 12.27 -11.93 2.60
C MET A 169 13.42 -12.24 3.58
N ILE A 170 13.11 -12.52 4.84
CA ILE A 170 14.13 -12.74 5.87
C ILE A 170 14.79 -14.13 5.72
N ASP A 171 14.00 -15.16 5.41
CA ASP A 171 14.51 -16.53 5.18
C ASP A 171 15.47 -16.59 3.98
N GLY A 172 15.17 -15.86 2.90
CA GLY A 172 16.08 -15.74 1.75
C GLY A 172 17.29 -14.82 1.99
N LEU A 173 17.23 -13.89 2.95
CA LEU A 173 18.29 -12.92 3.22
C LEU A 173 19.41 -13.47 4.14
N PHE A 174 19.11 -14.49 4.94
CA PHE A 174 20.03 -15.09 5.92
C PHE A 174 20.38 -16.56 5.66
N GLY A 175 19.83 -17.19 4.62
CA GLY A 175 20.28 -18.50 4.14
C GLY A 175 20.21 -19.59 5.22
N ARG A 176 19.03 -20.15 5.42
CA ARG A 176 18.88 -21.51 5.96
C ARG A 176 18.57 -22.47 4.83
#